data_AF-A0A2H3C0P1-F1
#
_entry.id   AF-A0A2H3C0P1-F1
#
_cell.length_a   1.000
_cell.length_b   1.000
_cell.length_c   1.000
_cell.angle_alpha   90.00
_cell.angle_beta   90.00
_cell.angle_gamma   90.00
#
_symmetry.space_group_name_H-M   'P 1'
#
loop_
_entity.id
_entity.type
_entity.pdbx_description
1 polymer ?
#
loop_
_entity_poly.entity_id
_entity_poly.type
_entity_poly.pdbx_seq_one_letter_code
_entity_poly.pdbx_strand_id
1 'polypeptide(L)'
;MSSDLSTQLLHDFPELAHLSREDLEDLLSDHTYFQAVFHSLPRVKAIFQAQAELGMANEAIAKNNLTLQDSLYALRSETKEAFDESKALEARWKELEKEQKDVYQRFTPQFLLMRLRHATTAQDDASEALASTFVQQQRPIPSGVSSGTGTPSGRDIEDFVKEFKDLRKTYHKRVIWGDRWANGQVAWRDD
;
A
#
# COMPACT_ATOMS: atom_id res chain seq x y z
N MET A 1 -19.22 -68.33 66.66
CA MET A 1 -20.40 -67.50 66.96
C MET A 1 -20.33 -66.30 66.05
N SER A 2 -21.29 -66.22 65.13
CA SER A 2 -21.46 -65.12 64.19
C SER A 2 -21.62 -63.79 64.90
N SER A 3 -20.88 -62.79 64.45
CA SER A 3 -21.30 -61.41 64.53
C SER A 3 -21.08 -60.80 63.16
N ASP A 4 -22.19 -60.73 62.40
CA ASP A 4 -22.31 -59.93 61.19
C ASP A 4 -21.96 -58.48 61.52
N LEU A 5 -20.70 -58.09 61.29
CA LEU A 5 -20.28 -56.70 61.30
C LEU A 5 -20.70 -56.05 59.97
N SER A 6 -22.01 -55.95 59.73
CA SER A 6 -22.54 -55.08 58.66
C SER A 6 -22.72 -53.67 59.22
N THR A 7 -21.61 -53.03 59.57
CA THR A 7 -21.62 -51.65 60.06
C THR A 7 -21.70 -50.69 58.87
N GLN A 8 -22.29 -49.50 59.06
CA GLN A 8 -22.35 -48.45 58.01
C GLN A 8 -20.96 -48.14 57.44
N LEU A 9 -19.91 -48.24 58.26
CA LEU A 9 -18.52 -48.10 57.83
C LEU A 9 -18.12 -49.10 56.75
N LEU A 10 -18.51 -50.37 56.88
CA LEU A 10 -18.18 -51.43 55.91
C LEU A 10 -19.07 -51.39 54.68
N HIS A 11 -20.25 -50.76 54.78
CA HIS A 11 -21.09 -50.45 53.62
C HIS A 11 -20.49 -49.32 52.77
N ASP A 12 -20.00 -48.26 53.42
CA ASP A 12 -19.43 -47.10 52.73
C ASP A 12 -17.98 -47.35 52.26
N PHE A 13 -17.26 -48.24 52.96
CA PHE A 13 -15.88 -48.64 52.67
C PHE A 13 -15.77 -50.17 52.63
N PRO A 14 -16.28 -50.82 51.57
CA PRO A 14 -16.23 -52.29 51.44
C PRO A 14 -14.80 -52.83 51.39
N GLU A 15 -13.84 -51.97 51.07
CA GLU A 15 -12.42 -52.26 51.03
C GLU A 15 -11.86 -52.56 52.43
N LEU A 16 -12.57 -52.21 53.50
CA LEU A 16 -12.19 -52.54 54.88
C LEU A 16 -12.75 -53.89 55.37
N ALA A 17 -13.65 -54.54 54.62
CA ALA A 17 -14.38 -55.73 55.07
C ALA A 17 -13.54 -57.00 55.20
N HIS A 18 -12.34 -57.00 54.60
CA HIS A 18 -11.40 -58.13 54.66
C HIS A 18 -10.37 -58.02 55.80
N LEU A 19 -10.32 -56.88 56.50
CA LEU A 19 -9.41 -56.64 57.61
C LEU A 19 -10.02 -57.10 58.94
N SER A 20 -9.19 -57.66 59.83
CA SER A 20 -9.63 -58.06 61.16
C SER A 20 -9.81 -56.84 62.07
N ARG A 21 -10.45 -57.05 63.23
CA ARG A 21 -10.61 -55.99 64.23
C ARG A 21 -9.26 -55.49 64.77
N GLU A 22 -8.31 -56.40 64.98
CA GLU A 22 -6.95 -56.07 65.41
C GLU A 22 -6.25 -55.24 64.34
N ASP A 23 -6.38 -55.61 63.05
CA ASP A 23 -5.83 -54.82 61.95
C ASP A 23 -6.43 -53.41 61.87
N LEU A 24 -7.73 -53.25 62.19
CA LEU A 24 -8.38 -51.93 62.20
C LEU A 24 -7.94 -51.07 63.39
N GLU A 25 -7.63 -51.66 64.54
CA GLU A 25 -7.07 -50.96 65.71
C GLU A 25 -5.59 -50.58 65.46
N ASP A 26 -4.83 -51.44 64.79
CA ASP A 26 -3.47 -51.15 64.32
C ASP A 26 -3.47 -50.06 63.24
N LEU A 27 -4.46 -50.08 62.32
CA LEU A 27 -4.65 -49.03 61.32
C LEU A 27 -4.97 -47.66 61.95
N LEU A 28 -5.67 -47.64 63.08
CA LEU A 28 -6.00 -46.41 63.79
C LEU A 28 -4.81 -45.87 64.61
N SER A 29 -3.93 -46.76 65.08
CA SER A 29 -2.82 -46.43 65.99
C SER A 29 -1.48 -46.20 65.28
N ASP A 30 -1.22 -46.87 64.15
CA ASP A 30 -0.03 -46.69 63.33
C ASP A 30 -0.35 -45.91 62.03
N HIS A 31 0.08 -44.64 62.00
CA HIS A 31 -0.08 -43.77 60.85
C HIS A 31 0.61 -44.29 59.58
N THR A 32 1.73 -44.99 59.74
CA THR A 32 2.54 -45.53 58.64
C THR A 32 1.80 -46.69 57.97
N TYR A 33 1.20 -47.55 58.79
CA TYR A 33 0.36 -48.66 58.32
C TYR A 33 -0.90 -48.15 57.62
N PHE A 34 -1.57 -47.13 58.17
CA PHE A 34 -2.69 -46.46 57.50
C PHE A 34 -2.31 -45.92 56.12
N GLN A 35 -1.21 -45.18 56.01
CA GLN A 35 -0.75 -44.63 54.73
C GLN A 35 -0.44 -45.75 53.72
N ALA A 36 0.19 -46.84 54.16
CA ALA A 36 0.48 -47.98 53.29
C ALA A 36 -0.80 -48.62 52.74
N VAL A 37 -1.81 -48.85 53.59
CA VAL A 37 -3.12 -49.37 53.17
C VAL A 37 -3.85 -48.38 52.27
N PHE A 38 -3.87 -47.09 52.61
CA PHE A 38 -4.49 -46.04 51.79
C PHE A 38 -3.88 -45.97 50.38
N HIS A 39 -2.55 -45.97 50.27
CA HIS A 39 -1.85 -46.00 48.98
C HIS A 39 -1.97 -47.34 48.25
N SER A 40 -2.38 -48.41 48.94
CA SER A 40 -2.65 -49.71 48.32
C SER A 40 -4.00 -49.75 47.58
N LEU A 41 -4.96 -48.90 47.97
CA LEU A 41 -6.32 -48.89 47.45
C LEU A 41 -6.34 -48.61 45.93
N PRO A 42 -7.08 -49.41 45.13
CA PRO A 42 -7.12 -49.26 43.67
C PRO A 42 -7.55 -47.86 43.23
N ARG A 43 -8.57 -47.29 43.89
CA ARG A 43 -9.07 -45.95 43.59
C ARG A 43 -8.00 -44.87 43.83
N VAL A 44 -7.25 -44.99 44.93
CA VAL A 44 -6.19 -44.03 45.29
C VAL A 44 -5.03 -44.13 44.30
N LYS A 45 -4.61 -45.35 43.94
CA LYS A 45 -3.60 -45.58 42.89
C LYS A 45 -4.02 -44.99 41.54
N ALA A 46 -5.27 -45.20 41.13
CA ALA A 46 -5.79 -44.66 39.88
C ALA A 46 -5.78 -43.12 39.86
N ILE A 47 -6.13 -42.47 40.98
CA ILE A 47 -6.07 -41.01 41.10
C ILE A 47 -4.63 -40.50 41.02
N PHE A 48 -3.69 -41.13 41.72
CA PHE A 48 -2.27 -40.72 41.66
C PHE A 48 -1.68 -40.93 40.26
N GLN A 49 -2.02 -42.03 39.59
CA GLN A 49 -1.62 -42.28 38.21
C GLN A 49 -2.17 -41.21 37.27
N ALA A 50 -3.48 -40.93 37.34
CA ALA A 50 -4.10 -39.89 36.53
C ALA A 50 -3.50 -38.50 36.79
N GLN A 51 -3.19 -38.16 38.05
CA GLN A 51 -2.53 -36.92 38.40
C GLN A 51 -1.12 -36.83 37.79
N ALA A 52 -0.34 -37.91 37.85
CA ALA A 52 0.99 -37.96 37.27
C ALA A 52 0.95 -37.83 35.74
N GLU A 53 0.02 -38.53 35.08
CA GLU A 53 -0.19 -38.45 33.64
C GLU A 53 -0.57 -37.03 33.19
N LEU A 54 -1.52 -36.39 33.88
CA LEU A 54 -1.90 -35.00 33.60
C LEU A 54 -0.73 -34.03 33.85
N GLY A 55 0.06 -34.25 34.88
CA GLY A 55 1.28 -33.48 35.16
C GLY A 55 2.29 -33.56 34.03
N MET A 56 2.59 -34.78 33.57
CA MET A 56 3.50 -35.01 32.44
C MET A 56 2.97 -34.40 31.14
N ALA A 57 1.67 -34.53 30.87
CA ALA A 57 1.05 -33.95 29.67
C ALA A 57 1.13 -32.41 29.68
N ASN A 58 0.82 -31.77 30.82
CA ASN A 58 0.93 -30.32 30.96
C ASN A 58 2.38 -29.84 30.83
N GLU A 59 3.34 -30.56 31.40
CA GLU A 59 4.76 -30.22 31.26
C GLU A 59 5.22 -30.35 29.81
N ALA A 60 4.78 -31.37 29.09
CA ALA A 60 5.08 -31.55 27.67
C ALA A 60 4.52 -30.40 26.82
N ILE A 61 3.29 -29.96 27.08
CA ILE A 61 2.67 -28.80 26.42
C ILE A 61 3.45 -27.52 26.74
N ALA A 62 3.81 -27.29 27.99
CA ALA A 62 4.56 -26.11 28.41
C ALA A 62 5.95 -26.06 27.73
N LYS A 63 6.65 -27.19 27.65
CA LYS A 63 7.93 -27.30 26.92
C LYS A 63 7.74 -26.99 25.43
N ASN A 64 6.71 -27.54 24.80
CA ASN A 64 6.43 -27.27 23.39
C ASN A 64 6.16 -25.77 23.15
N ASN A 65 5.31 -25.16 23.97
CA ASN A 65 5.02 -23.73 23.90
C ASN A 65 6.29 -22.88 24.02
N LEU A 66 7.18 -23.22 24.97
CA LEU A 66 8.47 -22.52 25.12
C LEU A 66 9.36 -22.69 23.88
N THR A 67 9.42 -23.89 23.28
CA THR A 67 10.23 -24.12 22.07
C THR A 67 9.73 -23.35 20.86
N LEU A 68 8.42 -23.09 20.77
CA LEU A 68 7.82 -22.34 19.67
C LEU A 68 7.85 -20.81 19.89
N GLN A 69 8.09 -20.37 21.12
CA GLN A 69 8.01 -18.96 21.49
C GLN A 69 8.97 -18.10 20.65
N ASP A 70 10.25 -18.48 20.61
CA ASP A 70 11.28 -17.70 19.94
C ASP A 70 11.08 -17.63 18.42
N SER A 71 10.70 -18.76 17.80
CA SER A 71 10.45 -18.81 16.35
C SER A 71 9.22 -17.98 15.96
N LEU A 72 8.17 -17.98 16.78
CA LEU A 72 6.98 -17.14 16.57
C LEU A 72 7.29 -15.65 16.74
N TYR A 73 8.14 -15.28 17.72
CA TYR A 73 8.58 -13.89 17.86
C TYR A 73 9.44 -13.43 16.67
N ALA A 74 10.36 -14.28 16.21
CA ALA A 74 11.17 -14.00 15.04
C ALA A 74 10.30 -13.79 13.79
N LEU A 75 9.38 -14.73 13.51
CA LEU A 75 8.46 -14.64 12.37
C LEU A 75 7.57 -13.39 12.44
N ARG A 76 7.12 -13.03 13.65
CA ARG A 76 6.34 -11.81 13.87
C ARG A 76 7.17 -10.55 13.58
N SER A 77 8.44 -10.51 13.98
CA SER A 77 9.34 -9.38 13.68
C SER A 77 9.56 -9.24 12.18
N GLU A 78 9.91 -10.34 11.52
CA GLU A 78 10.15 -10.38 10.07
C GLU A 78 8.91 -9.92 9.28
N THR A 79 7.73 -10.44 9.65
CA THR A 79 6.46 -10.06 9.01
C THR A 79 6.18 -8.56 9.20
N LYS A 80 6.48 -8.03 10.37
CA LYS A 80 6.31 -6.60 10.66
C LYS A 80 7.27 -5.75 9.83
N GLU A 81 8.55 -6.13 9.77
CA GLU A 81 9.56 -5.42 9.00
C GLU A 81 9.22 -5.40 7.50
N ALA A 82 8.82 -6.55 6.94
CA ALA A 82 8.39 -6.64 5.54
C ALA A 82 7.14 -5.80 5.26
N PHE A 83 6.19 -5.75 6.21
CA PHE A 83 5.00 -4.90 6.09
C PHE A 83 5.36 -3.41 6.13
N ASP A 84 6.22 -3.01 7.07
CA ASP A 84 6.67 -1.63 7.22
C ASP A 84 7.46 -1.17 5.97
N GLU A 85 8.31 -2.03 5.40
CA GLU A 85 9.01 -1.79 4.13
C GLU A 85 8.03 -1.62 2.97
N SER A 86 7.05 -2.53 2.84
CA SER A 86 6.03 -2.43 1.79
C SER A 86 5.24 -1.14 1.89
N LYS A 87 4.90 -0.69 3.11
CA LYS A 87 4.20 0.58 3.34
C LYS A 87 5.05 1.79 2.99
N ALA A 88 6.35 1.75 3.30
CA ALA A 88 7.28 2.79 2.88
C ALA A 88 7.41 2.87 1.36
N LEU A 89 7.49 1.73 0.66
CA LEU A 89 7.52 1.66 -0.80
C LEU A 89 6.21 2.18 -1.42
N GLU A 90 5.04 1.84 -0.84
CA GLU A 90 3.75 2.36 -1.29
C GLU A 90 3.69 3.90 -1.18
N ALA A 91 4.20 4.47 -0.07
CA ALA A 91 4.27 5.92 0.10
C ALA A 91 5.18 6.57 -0.94
N ARG A 92 6.39 6.00 -1.15
CA ARG A 92 7.34 6.47 -2.16
C ARG A 92 6.76 6.37 -3.58
N TRP A 93 6.01 5.32 -3.88
CA TRP A 93 5.37 5.16 -5.19
C TRP A 93 4.39 6.29 -5.48
N LYS A 94 3.57 6.70 -4.50
CA LYS A 94 2.63 7.82 -4.65
C LYS A 94 3.33 9.15 -4.94
N GLU A 95 4.50 9.38 -4.32
CA GLU A 95 5.33 10.54 -4.62
C GLU A 95 5.86 10.49 -6.05
N LEU A 96 6.42 9.34 -6.46
CA LEU A 96 6.95 9.14 -7.80
C LEU A 96 5.87 9.29 -8.88
N GLU A 97 4.67 8.76 -8.65
CA GLU A 97 3.52 8.89 -9.56
C GLU A 97 3.11 10.37 -9.73
N LYS A 98 3.14 11.13 -8.64
CA LYS A 98 2.89 12.57 -8.68
C LYS A 98 3.97 13.31 -9.48
N GLU A 99 5.25 13.02 -9.21
CA GLU A 99 6.38 13.61 -9.95
C GLU A 99 6.30 13.27 -11.45
N GLN A 100 6.00 12.01 -11.78
CA GLN A 100 5.77 11.57 -13.15
C GLN A 100 4.63 12.37 -13.78
N LYS A 101 3.48 12.45 -13.12
CA LYS A 101 2.34 13.21 -13.63
C LYS A 101 2.68 14.68 -13.89
N ASP A 102 3.43 15.32 -12.98
CA ASP A 102 3.83 16.72 -13.12
C ASP A 102 4.79 16.92 -14.31
N VAL A 103 5.73 15.99 -14.54
CA VAL A 103 6.63 16.02 -15.70
C VAL A 103 5.85 15.79 -17.00
N TYR A 104 4.99 14.77 -17.03
CA TYR A 104 4.24 14.38 -18.22
C TYR A 104 3.10 15.34 -18.56
N GLN A 105 2.61 16.14 -17.61
CA GLN A 105 1.53 17.11 -17.82
C GLN A 105 1.76 17.98 -19.06
N ARG A 106 2.99 18.45 -19.24
CA ARG A 106 3.41 19.33 -20.35
C ARG A 106 3.47 18.65 -21.71
N PHE A 107 3.47 17.32 -21.71
CA PHE A 107 3.51 16.48 -22.90
C PHE A 107 2.18 15.79 -23.15
N THR A 108 1.17 16.05 -22.31
CA THR A 108 -0.18 15.54 -22.56
C THR A 108 -0.70 16.09 -23.90
N PRO A 109 -1.44 15.28 -24.69
CA PRO A 109 -2.00 15.74 -25.95
C PRO A 109 -2.81 17.04 -25.80
N GLN A 110 -3.53 17.17 -24.68
CA GLN A 110 -4.34 18.36 -24.42
C GLN A 110 -3.49 19.61 -24.17
N PHE A 111 -2.41 19.50 -23.40
CA PHE A 111 -1.50 20.63 -23.17
C PHE A 111 -0.76 21.03 -24.45
N LEU A 112 -0.33 20.05 -25.25
CA LEU A 112 0.32 20.30 -26.53
C LEU A 112 -0.63 20.97 -27.54
N LEU A 113 -1.90 20.56 -27.59
CA LEU A 113 -2.94 21.20 -28.40
C LEU A 113 -3.21 22.65 -27.94
N MET A 114 -3.29 22.88 -26.63
CA MET A 114 -3.40 24.23 -26.07
C MET A 114 -2.19 25.09 -26.49
N ARG A 115 -0.97 24.56 -26.38
CA ARG A 115 0.26 25.25 -26.81
C ARG A 115 0.26 25.55 -28.31
N LEU A 116 -0.22 24.62 -29.14
CA LEU A 116 -0.38 24.83 -30.58
C LEU A 116 -1.35 25.99 -30.85
N ARG A 117 -2.50 26.03 -30.17
CA ARG A 117 -3.48 27.13 -30.30
C ARG A 117 -2.88 28.49 -29.93
N HIS A 118 -2.17 28.58 -28.81
CA HIS A 118 -1.48 29.82 -28.43
C HIS A 118 -0.44 30.23 -29.47
N ALA A 119 0.35 29.29 -29.97
CA ALA A 119 1.32 29.56 -31.03
C ALA A 119 0.64 30.00 -32.34
N THR A 120 -0.57 29.51 -32.64
CA THR A 120 -1.35 29.96 -33.80
C THR A 120 -1.81 31.41 -33.62
N THR A 121 -2.37 31.78 -32.46
CA THR A 121 -2.77 33.15 -32.16
C THR A 121 -1.59 34.11 -32.21
N ALA A 122 -0.46 33.77 -31.57
CA ALA A 122 0.73 34.60 -31.60
C ALA A 122 1.30 34.79 -33.02
N GLN A 123 1.11 33.80 -33.90
CA GLN A 123 1.51 33.89 -35.31
C GLN A 123 0.59 34.83 -36.10
N ASP A 124 -0.70 34.81 -35.80
CA ASP A 124 -1.70 35.71 -36.38
C ASP A 124 -1.38 37.16 -35.97
N ASP A 125 -1.24 37.40 -34.67
CA ASP A 125 -0.86 38.70 -34.09
C ASP A 125 0.45 39.25 -34.69
N ALA A 126 1.47 38.40 -34.86
CA ALA A 126 2.72 38.79 -35.48
C ALA A 126 2.55 39.18 -36.96
N SER A 127 1.70 38.46 -37.71
CA SER A 127 1.42 38.81 -39.11
C SER A 127 0.64 40.12 -39.22
N GLU A 128 -0.32 40.37 -38.33
CA GLU A 128 -1.08 41.61 -38.27
C GLU A 128 -0.22 42.80 -37.83
N ALA A 129 0.71 42.59 -36.88
CA ALA A 129 1.67 43.61 -36.46
C ALA A 129 2.63 44.00 -37.59
N LEU A 130 3.13 43.02 -38.37
CA LEU A 130 3.95 43.28 -39.56
C LEU A 130 3.19 44.09 -40.61
N ALA A 131 1.95 43.70 -40.91
CA ALA A 131 1.09 44.42 -41.85
C ALA A 131 0.79 45.85 -41.38
N SER A 132 0.47 46.02 -40.09
CA SER A 132 0.20 47.34 -39.49
C SER A 132 1.43 48.25 -39.57
N THR A 133 2.62 47.72 -39.30
CA THR A 133 3.88 48.47 -39.39
C THR A 133 4.16 48.92 -40.82
N PHE A 134 3.96 48.03 -41.80
CA PHE A 134 4.14 48.34 -43.21
C PHE A 134 3.17 49.44 -43.68
N VAL A 135 1.88 49.37 -43.30
CA VAL A 135 0.88 50.40 -43.62
C VAL A 135 1.21 51.74 -42.95
N GLN A 136 1.72 51.71 -41.72
CA GLN A 136 2.10 52.93 -41.00
C GLN A 136 3.31 53.63 -41.63
N GLN A 137 4.28 52.88 -42.14
CA GLN A 137 5.42 53.41 -42.90
C GLN A 137 5.02 54.04 -44.24
N GLN A 138 3.88 53.64 -44.81
CA GLN A 138 3.34 54.18 -46.07
C GLN A 138 2.52 55.47 -45.89
N ARG A 139 2.13 55.86 -44.67
CA ARG A 139 1.34 57.08 -44.46
C ARG A 139 2.24 58.32 -44.64
N PRO A 140 1.92 59.24 -45.57
CA PRO A 140 2.66 60.50 -45.67
C PRO A 140 2.43 61.36 -44.42
N ILE A 141 3.52 61.79 -43.79
CA ILE A 141 3.49 62.78 -42.69
C ILE A 141 2.95 64.11 -43.28
N PRO A 142 1.95 64.77 -42.66
CA PRO A 142 1.51 66.05 -43.14
C PRO A 142 2.55 67.12 -42.78
N SER A 143 2.96 67.85 -43.82
CA SER A 143 3.57 69.19 -43.78
C SER A 143 5.08 69.28 -43.48
N GLY A 144 5.84 69.57 -44.55
CA GLY A 144 6.69 70.77 -44.51
C GLY A 144 8.20 70.64 -44.55
N VAL A 145 8.81 69.45 -44.63
CA VAL A 145 10.26 69.34 -44.88
C VAL A 145 10.56 68.19 -45.84
N SER A 146 11.00 68.58 -47.03
CA SER A 146 11.49 67.73 -48.10
C SER A 146 12.83 67.08 -47.74
N SER A 147 12.83 65.77 -47.51
CA SER A 147 13.95 64.89 -47.89
C SER A 147 13.56 63.41 -47.78
N GLY A 148 13.50 62.72 -48.93
CA GLY A 148 13.67 61.27 -49.05
C GLY A 148 12.43 60.38 -48.86
N THR A 149 11.91 59.87 -49.98
CA THR A 149 11.20 58.58 -50.13
C THR A 149 9.90 58.34 -49.34
N GLY A 150 8.82 59.02 -49.73
CA GLY A 150 7.44 58.70 -49.30
C GLY A 150 6.77 57.52 -50.06
N THR A 151 7.55 56.73 -50.79
CA THR A 151 7.11 55.46 -51.40
C THR A 151 8.11 54.40 -50.98
N PRO A 152 7.67 53.26 -50.39
CA PRO A 152 8.58 52.16 -50.10
C PRO A 152 9.25 51.72 -51.41
N SER A 153 10.55 51.47 -51.36
CA SER A 153 11.27 51.00 -52.54
C SER A 153 10.66 49.67 -52.99
N GLY A 154 10.73 49.34 -54.28
CA GLY A 154 10.24 48.04 -54.79
C GLY A 154 10.80 46.84 -53.99
N ARG A 155 12.03 46.98 -53.51
CA ARG A 155 12.70 46.02 -52.62
C ARG A 155 12.03 45.89 -51.25
N ASP A 156 11.61 46.99 -50.63
CA ASP A 156 10.94 46.98 -49.31
C ASP A 156 9.56 46.30 -49.40
N ILE A 157 8.89 46.48 -50.55
CA ILE A 157 7.62 45.80 -50.85
C ILE A 157 7.85 44.30 -51.04
N GLU A 158 8.87 43.92 -51.81
CA GLU A 158 9.20 42.50 -52.04
C GLU A 158 9.60 41.78 -50.74
N ASP A 159 10.41 42.43 -49.90
CA ASP A 159 10.84 41.90 -48.60
C ASP A 159 9.65 41.73 -47.64
N PHE A 160 8.75 42.73 -47.57
CA PHE A 160 7.50 42.63 -46.82
C PHE A 160 6.62 41.48 -47.32
N VAL A 161 6.38 41.39 -48.63
CA VAL A 161 5.52 40.34 -49.22
C VAL A 161 6.09 38.95 -48.92
N LYS A 162 7.41 38.80 -48.98
CA LYS A 162 8.08 37.55 -48.65
C LYS A 162 7.88 37.18 -47.18
N GLU A 163 8.19 38.11 -46.26
CA GLU A 163 8.09 37.88 -44.82
C GLU A 163 6.64 37.61 -44.38
N PHE A 164 5.69 38.42 -44.86
CA PHE A 164 4.27 38.26 -44.56
C PHE A 164 3.73 36.91 -45.06
N LYS A 165 4.12 36.49 -46.28
CA LYS A 165 3.73 35.17 -46.81
C LYS A 165 4.31 34.03 -45.99
N ASP A 166 5.54 34.14 -45.51
CA ASP A 166 6.16 33.13 -44.65
C ASP A 166 5.46 33.02 -43.29
N LEU A 167 5.07 34.16 -42.70
CA LEU A 167 4.27 34.18 -41.46
C LEU A 167 2.89 33.55 -41.67
N ARG A 168 2.15 33.93 -42.72
CA ARG A 168 0.81 33.38 -43.01
C ARG A 168 0.84 31.90 -43.38
N LYS A 169 1.87 31.46 -44.10
CA LYS A 169 2.07 30.03 -44.40
C LYS A 169 2.22 29.21 -43.12
N THR A 170 2.97 29.72 -42.15
CA THR A 170 3.15 29.06 -40.84
C THR A 170 1.84 29.06 -40.05
N TYR A 171 1.11 30.18 -40.03
CA TYR A 171 -0.22 30.28 -39.42
C TYR A 171 -1.18 29.23 -39.99
N HIS A 172 -1.39 29.21 -41.30
CA HIS A 172 -2.35 28.29 -41.94
C HIS A 172 -1.96 26.83 -41.74
N LYS A 173 -0.65 26.49 -41.75
CA LYS A 173 -0.19 25.15 -41.37
C LYS A 173 -0.63 24.79 -39.96
N ARG A 174 -0.43 25.68 -38.98
CA ARG A 174 -0.82 25.44 -37.58
C ARG A 174 -2.34 25.33 -37.42
N VAL A 175 -3.12 26.12 -38.14
CA VAL A 175 -4.60 26.00 -38.18
C VAL A 175 -5.03 24.63 -38.69
N ILE A 176 -4.54 24.21 -39.87
CA ILE A 176 -4.87 22.91 -40.46
C ILE A 176 -4.51 21.77 -39.51
N TRP A 177 -3.33 21.83 -38.89
CA TRP A 177 -2.91 20.82 -37.91
C TRP A 177 -3.76 20.85 -36.64
N GLY A 178 -4.13 22.04 -36.15
CA GLY A 178 -5.02 22.20 -35.01
C GLY A 178 -6.41 21.63 -35.25
N ASP A 179 -6.98 21.86 -36.43
CA ASP A 179 -8.30 21.34 -36.81
C ASP A 179 -8.29 19.83 -36.97
N ARG A 180 -7.27 19.28 -37.66
CA ARG A 180 -7.08 17.83 -37.78
C ARG A 180 -6.95 17.16 -36.40
N TRP A 181 -6.21 17.78 -35.49
CA TRP A 181 -6.09 17.29 -34.12
C TRP A 181 -7.43 17.35 -33.39
N ALA A 182 -8.14 18.48 -33.43
CA ALA A 182 -9.44 18.64 -32.78
C ALA A 182 -10.49 17.64 -33.30
N ASN A 183 -10.40 17.26 -34.57
CA ASN A 183 -11.26 16.26 -35.22
C ASN A 183 -10.81 14.81 -34.96
N GLY A 184 -9.81 14.58 -34.11
CA GLY A 184 -9.32 13.23 -33.77
C GLY A 184 -8.55 12.55 -34.90
N GLN A 185 -8.11 13.28 -35.92
CA GLN A 185 -7.37 12.75 -37.07
C GLN A 185 -5.86 12.63 -36.80
N VAL A 186 -5.41 13.00 -35.60
CA VAL A 186 -4.01 12.89 -35.15
C VAL A 186 -3.95 11.75 -34.13
N ALA A 187 -3.30 10.64 -34.52
CA ALA A 187 -3.02 9.53 -33.63
C ALA A 187 -1.62 9.67 -33.03
N TRP A 188 -1.53 9.52 -31.71
CA TRP A 188 -0.27 9.35 -31.00
C TRP A 188 0.06 7.86 -30.99
N ARG A 189 1.33 7.50 -31.21
CA ARG A 189 1.75 6.10 -31.05
C ARG A 189 1.94 5.83 -29.57
N ASP A 190 1.31 4.76 -29.10
CA ASP A 190 1.55 4.18 -27.79
C ASP A 190 2.73 3.22 -27.93
N ASP A 191 3.96 3.74 -28.01
CA ASP A 191 5.18 2.92 -27.89
C ASP A 191 5.55 2.77 -26.40
#